data_AF-A0AAE4ESM5-F1
#
_entry.id   AF-A0AAE4ESM5-F1
#
_cell.length_a   1.000
_cell.length_b   1.000
_cell.length_c   1.000
_cell.angle_alpha   90.00
_cell.angle_beta   90.00
_cell.angle_gamma   90.00
#
_symmetry.space_group_name_H-M   'P 1'
#
loop_
_entity.id
_entity.type
_entity.pdbx_description
1 polymer ?
#
loop_
_entity_poly.entity_id
_entity_poly.type
_entity_poly.pdbx_seq_one_letter_code
_entity_poly.pdbx_strand_id
1 'polypeptide(L)'
;MSKPPFGFGPSDPDKRGENDPSEPSGAEAFNQLGQMLSQLGQMLSQAGTSSGPVNYDLAKQIALQTLGSAGNTGESKLGFRGGDDANAAVRDAAHLAELWLDAATVYPAGATSTVAWSPRSWVEKTLPTWQRLCDPVARQVSGAWMEALPEEAKQAAGPLLQMMGQMGGMAFGSQLGNALAQLASEMLTSTEIGLPLAPAGTSALLPANIEKFAEGLELPNSEILVFLAAREAAHQRLFTHVPWLRQRLLATVEEFAHGISVDTSALESLAGRIDPANPASIEEAMSSGLLEPQTTEEQKAALRRLETLLALVEGWVDVVVAEAVGDRLPGADALRETLRRRRATGGPAEQTFATLVGLELRPRRMRDASNLWKLVGDRHGTEKRDGLWSHPDLMPTAEDLDEPIDFADRVGSAGSIDDLDPIAELERTEQAEQAERSEREKDEPPSEEGGKQS
;
A
#
# COMPACT_ATOMS: atom_id res chain seq x y z
N MET A 1 20.79 -39.59 -9.14
CA MET A 1 20.16 -39.91 -7.83
C MET A 1 20.86 -39.07 -6.79
N SER A 2 20.21 -37.99 -6.36
CA SER A 2 20.75 -36.97 -5.45
C SER A 2 20.11 -37.13 -4.07
N LYS A 3 20.91 -37.03 -3.01
CA LYS A 3 20.51 -37.26 -1.60
C LYS A 3 19.62 -36.12 -1.06
N PRO A 4 18.60 -36.40 -0.24
CA PRO A 4 17.78 -35.39 0.43
C PRO A 4 18.50 -34.76 1.65
N PRO A 5 18.18 -33.51 2.04
CA PRO A 5 18.92 -32.69 3.00
C PRO A 5 18.40 -32.79 4.45
N PHE A 6 17.89 -33.95 4.86
CA PHE A 6 17.43 -34.17 6.24
C PHE A 6 18.03 -35.46 6.79
N GLY A 7 18.89 -35.30 7.80
CA GLY A 7 19.67 -36.36 8.44
C GLY A 7 18.86 -37.20 9.41
N PHE A 8 18.02 -38.09 8.89
CA PHE A 8 17.48 -39.24 9.62
C PHE A 8 17.85 -40.53 8.89
N GLY A 9 19.08 -40.98 9.12
CA GLY A 9 19.50 -42.36 8.82
C GLY A 9 19.52 -43.16 10.13
N PRO A 10 19.14 -44.45 10.12
CA PRO A 10 19.17 -45.27 11.33
C PRO A 10 20.62 -45.44 11.83
N SER A 11 20.81 -45.24 13.12
CA SER A 11 22.10 -45.34 13.81
C SER A 11 22.67 -46.76 13.70
N ASP A 12 23.92 -46.86 13.25
CA ASP A 12 24.73 -48.07 13.21
C ASP A 12 24.97 -48.61 14.65
N PRO A 13 24.69 -49.89 14.98
CA PRO A 13 24.71 -50.37 16.36
C PRO A 13 26.10 -50.62 16.96
N ASP A 14 27.19 -50.44 16.20
CA ASP A 14 28.53 -50.92 16.61
C ASP A 14 29.51 -49.84 17.12
N LYS A 15 29.01 -48.72 17.67
CA LYS A 15 29.87 -47.76 18.39
C LYS A 15 29.40 -47.54 19.82
N ARG A 16 29.61 -48.56 20.65
CA ARG A 16 29.53 -48.47 22.11
C ARG A 16 30.95 -48.35 22.67
N GLY A 17 31.30 -47.16 23.16
CA GLY A 17 32.49 -46.97 23.97
C GLY A 17 33.11 -45.60 23.81
N GLU A 18 32.64 -44.63 24.61
CA GLU A 18 33.48 -43.74 25.44
C GLU A 18 32.57 -42.79 26.24
N ASN A 19 32.88 -42.66 27.53
CA ASN A 19 32.10 -41.92 28.54
C ASN A 19 32.13 -40.40 28.29
N ASP A 20 30.98 -39.73 28.50
CA ASP A 20 30.96 -38.43 29.18
C ASP A 20 29.67 -38.29 30.02
N PRO A 21 29.71 -37.86 31.30
CA PRO A 21 28.57 -37.86 32.20
C PRO A 21 27.97 -36.46 32.33
N SER A 22 26.71 -36.28 31.90
CA SER A 22 25.73 -35.36 32.49
C SER A 22 24.42 -35.42 31.69
N GLU A 23 23.62 -36.46 31.94
CA GLU A 23 22.19 -36.33 31.65
C GLU A 23 21.63 -35.28 32.62
N PRO A 24 20.94 -34.22 32.12
CA PRO A 24 20.31 -33.25 33.00
C PRO A 24 19.30 -34.03 33.86
N SER A 25 19.41 -33.86 35.17
CA SER A 25 18.55 -34.56 36.11
C SER A 25 17.08 -34.25 35.77
N GLY A 26 16.17 -35.22 35.97
CA GLY A 26 14.74 -35.00 35.70
C GLY A 26 14.15 -33.77 36.41
N ALA A 27 14.79 -33.29 37.49
CA ALA A 27 14.45 -32.05 38.18
C ALA A 27 14.90 -30.78 37.43
N GLU A 28 16.02 -30.80 36.70
CA GLU A 28 16.46 -29.70 35.84
C GLU A 28 15.61 -29.63 34.57
N ALA A 29 15.28 -30.77 33.97
CA ALA A 29 14.34 -30.84 32.85
C ALA A 29 12.94 -30.32 33.27
N PHE A 30 12.48 -30.64 34.49
CA PHE A 30 11.21 -30.15 35.02
C PHE A 30 11.24 -28.66 35.36
N ASN A 31 12.36 -28.15 35.88
CA ASN A 31 12.55 -26.71 36.09
C ASN A 31 12.64 -25.95 34.77
N GLN A 32 13.29 -26.51 33.75
CA GLN A 32 13.39 -25.93 32.42
C GLN A 32 12.03 -25.93 31.73
N LEU A 33 11.25 -27.01 31.87
CA LEU A 33 9.85 -27.07 31.43
C LEU A 33 8.98 -26.05 32.19
N GLY A 34 9.17 -25.89 33.49
CA GLY A 34 8.46 -24.91 34.31
C GLY A 34 8.77 -23.46 33.92
N GLN A 35 10.03 -23.16 33.57
CA GLN A 35 10.43 -21.87 33.02
C GLN A 35 9.88 -21.65 31.61
N MET A 36 9.87 -22.69 30.78
CA MET A 36 9.27 -22.62 29.45
C MET A 36 7.75 -22.42 29.54
N LEU A 37 7.07 -23.06 30.49
CA LEU A 37 5.64 -22.93 30.72
C LEU A 37 5.27 -21.57 31.33
N SER A 38 6.12 -21.02 32.20
CA SER A 38 5.92 -19.66 32.72
C SER A 38 6.18 -18.59 31.65
N GLN A 39 7.18 -18.80 30.78
CA GLN A 39 7.43 -17.96 29.62
C GLN A 39 6.27 -18.04 28.61
N LEU A 40 5.73 -19.24 28.36
CA LEU A 40 4.53 -19.44 27.55
C LEU A 40 3.31 -18.78 28.21
N GLY A 41 3.14 -18.88 29.52
CA GLY A 41 2.06 -18.24 30.28
C GLY A 41 2.17 -16.71 30.30
N GLN A 42 3.38 -16.15 30.34
CA GLN A 42 3.61 -14.72 30.17
C GLN A 42 3.36 -14.26 28.74
N MET A 43 3.77 -15.05 27.74
CA MET A 43 3.48 -14.79 26.34
C MET A 43 1.97 -14.86 26.06
N LEU A 44 1.26 -15.83 26.67
CA LEU A 44 -0.19 -15.99 26.52
C LEU A 44 -0.99 -14.92 27.29
N SER A 45 -0.48 -14.45 28.43
CA SER A 45 -1.11 -13.35 29.17
C SER A 45 -0.86 -11.97 28.53
N GLN A 46 0.29 -11.75 27.88
CA GLN A 46 0.51 -10.59 26.99
C GLN A 46 -0.23 -10.72 25.65
N ALA A 47 -0.38 -11.92 25.11
CA ALA A 47 -1.20 -12.17 23.91
C ALA A 47 -2.71 -12.14 24.21
N GLY A 48 -3.11 -12.28 25.47
CA GLY A 48 -4.50 -12.19 25.91
C GLY A 48 -5.06 -10.77 25.92
N THR A 49 -4.23 -9.74 25.71
CA THR A 49 -4.66 -8.34 25.64
C THR A 49 -4.83 -7.81 24.23
N SER A 50 -4.34 -8.51 23.20
CA SER A 50 -4.55 -8.14 21.79
C SER A 50 -5.80 -8.80 21.23
N SER A 51 -6.97 -8.27 21.63
CA SER A 51 -8.25 -8.65 21.02
C SER A 51 -8.43 -7.93 19.67
N GLY A 52 -8.07 -8.60 18.57
CA GLY A 52 -8.25 -8.08 17.21
C GLY A 52 -8.16 -9.20 16.16
N PRO A 53 -8.59 -8.94 14.91
CA PRO A 53 -8.52 -9.91 13.81
C PRO A 53 -7.07 -10.31 13.47
N VAL A 54 -6.09 -9.51 13.90
CA VAL A 54 -4.66 -9.72 13.71
C VAL A 54 -3.92 -9.48 15.02
N ASN A 55 -2.94 -10.33 15.34
CA ASN A 55 -2.05 -10.12 16.49
C ASN A 55 -0.88 -9.19 16.11
N TYR A 56 -1.10 -7.89 16.21
CA TYR A 56 -0.09 -6.87 15.86
C TYR A 56 1.08 -6.78 16.83
N ASP A 57 0.91 -7.18 18.08
CA ASP A 57 2.01 -7.24 19.04
C ASP A 57 3.00 -8.34 18.66
N LEU A 58 2.47 -9.52 18.27
CA LEU A 58 3.27 -10.60 17.70
C LEU A 58 3.94 -10.17 16.39
N ALA A 59 3.20 -9.50 15.50
CA ALA A 59 3.76 -8.98 14.25
C ALA A 59 4.94 -8.04 14.51
N LYS A 60 4.77 -7.09 15.42
CA LYS A 60 5.83 -6.15 15.84
C LYS A 60 7.01 -6.90 16.44
N GLN A 61 6.78 -7.85 17.34
CA GLN A 61 7.85 -8.63 17.97
C GLN A 61 8.67 -9.39 16.93
N ILE A 62 8.01 -10.11 16.02
CA ILE A 62 8.66 -10.86 14.94
C ILE A 62 9.45 -9.89 14.05
N ALA A 63 8.84 -8.78 13.64
CA ALA A 63 9.50 -7.81 12.77
C ALA A 63 10.81 -7.29 13.39
N LEU A 64 10.75 -6.89 14.67
CA LEU A 64 11.89 -6.36 15.40
C LEU A 64 12.95 -7.42 15.71
N GLN A 65 12.54 -8.66 15.98
CA GLN A 65 13.46 -9.77 16.18
C GLN A 65 14.19 -10.12 14.89
N THR A 66 13.49 -10.24 13.77
CA THR A 66 14.08 -10.52 12.45
C THR A 66 15.06 -9.42 12.03
N LEU A 67 14.70 -8.15 12.24
CA LEU A 67 15.61 -7.03 12.01
C LEU A 67 16.85 -7.12 12.92
N GLY A 68 16.66 -7.44 14.21
CA GLY A 68 17.78 -7.62 15.14
C GLY A 68 18.72 -8.76 14.73
N SER A 69 18.19 -9.92 14.35
CA SER A 69 18.97 -11.09 13.93
C SER A 69 19.72 -10.89 12.61
N ALA A 70 19.20 -10.05 11.71
CA ALA A 70 19.84 -9.72 10.44
C ALA A 70 21.08 -8.79 10.58
N GLY A 71 21.52 -8.49 11.80
CA GLY A 71 22.62 -7.56 12.05
C GLY A 71 22.21 -6.08 12.01
N ASN A 72 20.90 -5.78 11.94
CA ASN A 72 20.35 -4.45 12.19
C ASN A 72 20.13 -4.22 13.70
N THR A 73 20.98 -4.81 14.54
CA THR A 73 20.96 -4.70 16.00
C THR A 73 21.38 -3.31 16.45
N GLY A 74 20.39 -2.47 16.71
CA GLY A 74 20.48 -1.34 17.63
C GLY A 74 19.89 -0.05 17.09
N GLU A 75 19.37 0.77 18.00
CA GLU A 75 19.05 2.20 17.81
C GLU A 75 20.24 3.04 17.29
N SER A 76 21.41 2.42 17.08
CA SER A 76 22.73 3.03 16.93
C SER A 76 23.30 3.03 15.51
N LYS A 77 22.57 2.57 14.48
CA LYS A 77 22.93 2.85 13.07
C LYS A 77 21.77 3.53 12.36
N LEU A 78 21.52 4.79 12.69
CA LEU A 78 20.69 5.66 11.86
C LEU A 78 21.27 5.83 10.45
N GLY A 79 22.57 5.56 10.25
CA GLY A 79 23.32 5.91 9.05
C GLY A 79 23.93 7.31 9.19
N PHE A 80 24.65 7.77 8.16
CA PHE A 80 25.48 8.98 8.06
C PHE A 80 26.26 9.38 9.33
N ARG A 81 26.67 8.32 10.07
CA ARG A 81 27.63 8.18 11.17
C ARG A 81 27.28 8.75 12.57
N GLY A 82 26.00 8.94 12.89
CA GLY A 82 25.50 9.19 14.25
C GLY A 82 24.02 9.62 14.25
N GLY A 83 23.33 9.55 15.39
CA GLY A 83 21.90 9.92 15.47
C GLY A 83 21.62 11.39 15.16
N ASP A 84 22.40 12.31 15.73
CA ASP A 84 22.23 13.75 15.54
C ASP A 84 22.71 14.22 14.15
N ASP A 85 23.83 13.68 13.66
CA ASP A 85 24.37 13.97 12.32
C ASP A 85 23.43 13.51 11.21
N ALA A 86 22.83 12.32 11.35
CA ALA A 86 21.86 11.81 10.41
C ALA A 86 20.60 12.69 10.34
N ASN A 87 20.09 13.13 11.49
CA ASN A 87 18.94 14.03 11.53
C ASN A 87 19.25 15.40 10.94
N ALA A 88 20.47 15.92 11.14
CA ALA A 88 20.90 17.16 10.53
C ALA A 88 20.99 17.02 9.00
N ALA A 89 21.69 15.98 8.50
CA ALA A 89 21.83 15.73 7.06
C ALA A 89 20.47 15.54 6.36
N VAL A 90 19.55 14.80 6.98
CA VAL A 90 18.18 14.61 6.47
C VAL A 90 17.42 15.95 6.45
N ARG A 91 17.51 16.76 7.50
CA ARG A 91 16.86 18.07 7.55
C ARG A 91 17.42 19.04 6.52
N ASP A 92 18.74 19.08 6.35
CA ASP A 92 19.40 19.96 5.37
C ASP A 92 19.05 19.54 3.93
N ALA A 93 19.07 18.24 3.65
CA ALA A 93 18.66 17.69 2.35
C ALA A 93 17.18 17.98 2.05
N ALA A 94 16.29 17.82 3.05
CA ALA A 94 14.88 18.14 2.91
C ALA A 94 14.65 19.63 2.69
N HIS A 95 15.34 20.51 3.42
CA HIS A 95 15.24 21.96 3.20
C HIS A 95 15.66 22.33 1.77
N LEU A 96 16.79 21.81 1.30
CA LEU A 96 17.27 22.05 -0.06
C LEU A 96 16.27 21.54 -1.10
N ALA A 97 15.71 20.35 -0.88
CA ALA A 97 14.69 19.77 -1.73
C ALA A 97 13.41 20.62 -1.78
N GLU A 98 12.90 21.08 -0.63
CA GLU A 98 11.71 21.96 -0.57
C GLU A 98 11.93 23.25 -1.36
N LEU A 99 13.11 23.89 -1.21
CA LEU A 99 13.46 25.09 -1.96
C LEU A 99 13.44 24.86 -3.48
N TRP A 100 13.87 23.68 -3.94
CA TRP A 100 13.88 23.35 -5.37
C TRP A 100 12.51 22.95 -5.90
N LEU A 101 11.69 22.31 -5.07
CA LEU A 101 10.32 21.91 -5.40
C LEU A 101 9.38 23.10 -5.58
N ASP A 102 9.63 24.23 -4.91
CA ASP A 102 8.81 25.45 -5.02
C ASP A 102 8.65 25.97 -6.45
N ALA A 103 9.63 25.72 -7.32
CA ALA A 103 9.54 26.11 -8.73
C ALA A 103 8.84 25.07 -9.61
N ALA A 104 8.70 23.83 -9.15
CA ALA A 104 8.23 22.70 -9.95
C ALA A 104 6.77 22.30 -9.65
N THR A 105 6.16 22.83 -8.59
CA THR A 105 4.77 22.55 -8.24
C THR A 105 4.11 23.74 -7.54
N VAL A 106 2.78 23.88 -7.71
CA VAL A 106 1.98 24.90 -7.01
C VAL A 106 1.73 24.55 -5.55
N TYR A 107 1.93 23.30 -5.15
CA TYR A 107 1.70 22.88 -3.77
C TYR A 107 2.81 23.37 -2.86
N PRO A 108 2.50 24.01 -1.72
CA PRO A 108 3.51 24.41 -0.75
C PRO A 108 4.06 23.19 0.00
N ALA A 109 5.13 23.41 0.79
CA ALA A 109 5.75 22.38 1.61
C ALA A 109 4.72 21.66 2.51
N GLY A 110 4.66 20.33 2.41
CA GLY A 110 3.62 19.53 3.05
C GLY A 110 4.03 18.92 4.39
N ALA A 111 5.33 18.77 4.66
CA ALA A 111 5.84 18.18 5.90
C ALA A 111 6.01 19.24 7.00
N THR A 112 5.54 18.94 8.21
CA THR A 112 5.76 19.77 9.40
C THR A 112 6.96 19.31 10.22
N SER A 113 7.40 18.07 10.01
CA SER A 113 8.57 17.49 10.66
C SER A 113 9.32 16.61 9.67
N THR A 114 10.65 16.75 9.64
CA THR A 114 11.55 15.89 8.86
C THR A 114 12.50 15.16 9.80
N VAL A 115 12.52 13.84 9.72
CA VAL A 115 13.23 12.98 10.69
C VAL A 115 14.00 11.85 9.99
N ALA A 116 15.12 11.45 10.59
CA ALA A 116 15.82 10.23 10.21
C ALA A 116 15.27 9.05 11.02
N TRP A 117 14.88 7.98 10.35
CA TRP A 117 14.39 6.75 10.96
C TRP A 117 15.38 5.59 10.79
N SER A 118 15.41 4.72 11.78
CA SER A 118 15.94 3.36 11.62
C SER A 118 14.87 2.43 11.04
N PRO A 119 15.23 1.26 10.48
CA PRO A 119 14.26 0.21 10.13
C PRO A 119 13.30 -0.14 11.28
N ARG A 120 13.82 -0.20 12.51
CA ARG A 120 13.02 -0.41 13.72
C ARG A 120 11.99 0.71 13.91
N SER A 121 12.42 1.97 13.83
CA SER A 121 11.54 3.13 13.96
C SER A 121 10.48 3.13 12.87
N TRP A 122 10.81 2.74 11.64
CA TRP A 122 9.85 2.62 10.55
C TRP A 122 8.74 1.61 10.89
N VAL A 123 9.08 0.41 11.37
CA VAL A 123 8.07 -0.58 11.80
C VAL A 123 7.19 0.02 12.90
N GLU A 124 7.78 0.59 13.94
CA GLU A 124 7.04 1.11 15.08
C GLU A 124 6.11 2.28 14.73
N LYS A 125 6.56 3.19 13.86
CA LYS A 125 5.84 4.42 13.51
C LYS A 125 4.80 4.20 12.41
N THR A 126 4.96 3.19 11.56
CA THR A 126 4.00 2.87 10.48
C THR A 126 2.95 1.83 10.88
N LEU A 127 3.19 1.06 11.94
CA LEU A 127 2.28 -0.01 12.40
C LEU A 127 0.82 0.45 12.58
N PRO A 128 0.50 1.64 13.12
CA PRO A 128 -0.89 2.08 13.22
C PRO A 128 -1.60 2.24 11.87
N THR A 129 -0.86 2.59 10.81
CA THR A 129 -1.41 2.68 9.45
C THR A 129 -1.59 1.30 8.85
N TRP A 130 -0.63 0.39 9.07
CA TRP A 130 -0.78 -1.02 8.69
C TRP A 130 -1.98 -1.68 9.36
N GLN A 131 -2.27 -1.36 10.62
CA GLN A 131 -3.48 -1.84 11.30
C GLN A 131 -4.75 -1.46 10.55
N ARG A 132 -4.85 -0.22 10.07
CA ARG A 132 -6.01 0.25 9.30
C ARG A 132 -6.13 -0.42 7.94
N LEU A 133 -5.00 -0.75 7.31
CA LEU A 133 -4.97 -1.42 6.01
C LEU A 133 -5.30 -2.92 6.12
N CYS A 134 -4.79 -3.59 7.16
CA CYS A 134 -4.91 -5.04 7.32
C CYS A 134 -6.19 -5.48 8.03
N ASP A 135 -6.74 -4.66 8.94
CA ASP A 135 -7.95 -5.00 9.69
C ASP A 135 -9.15 -5.38 8.80
N PRO A 136 -9.50 -4.61 7.75
CA PRO A 136 -10.61 -4.95 6.87
C PRO A 136 -10.40 -6.29 6.17
N VAL A 137 -9.18 -6.54 5.68
CA VAL A 137 -8.80 -7.79 4.99
C VAL A 137 -8.91 -8.97 5.95
N ALA A 138 -8.30 -8.88 7.13
CA ALA A 138 -8.28 -9.96 8.10
C ALA A 138 -9.68 -10.29 8.63
N ARG A 139 -10.54 -9.28 8.84
CA ARG A 139 -11.94 -9.49 9.20
C ARG A 139 -12.71 -10.21 8.11
N GLN A 140 -12.55 -9.79 6.85
CA GLN A 140 -13.27 -10.41 5.76
C GLN A 140 -12.81 -11.86 5.52
N VAL A 141 -11.50 -12.12 5.56
CA VAL A 141 -10.98 -13.49 5.45
C VAL A 141 -11.59 -14.36 6.55
N SER A 142 -11.47 -13.95 7.82
CA SER A 142 -12.04 -14.69 8.95
C SER A 142 -13.57 -14.91 8.83
N GLY A 143 -14.30 -13.87 8.41
CA GLY A 143 -15.74 -13.94 8.18
C GLY A 143 -16.12 -14.90 7.06
N ALA A 144 -15.43 -14.86 5.93
CA ALA A 144 -15.70 -15.73 4.79
C ALA A 144 -15.46 -17.22 5.12
N TRP A 145 -14.42 -17.52 5.91
CA TRP A 145 -14.20 -18.87 6.46
C TRP A 145 -15.31 -19.31 7.41
N MET A 146 -15.86 -18.39 8.22
CA MET A 146 -16.95 -18.70 9.12
C MET A 146 -18.25 -18.96 8.37
N GLU A 147 -18.59 -18.13 7.38
CA GLU A 147 -19.79 -18.28 6.55
C GLU A 147 -19.80 -19.61 5.77
N ALA A 148 -18.63 -20.03 5.29
CA ALA A 148 -18.39 -21.28 4.60
C ALA A 148 -18.69 -22.56 5.42
N LEU A 149 -18.77 -22.47 6.75
CA LEU A 149 -19.03 -23.64 7.59
C LEU A 149 -20.52 -24.04 7.61
N PRO A 150 -20.85 -25.35 7.63
CA PRO A 150 -22.22 -25.83 7.85
C PRO A 150 -22.81 -25.32 9.18
N GLU A 151 -24.12 -25.08 9.22
CA GLU A 151 -24.79 -24.57 10.43
C GLU A 151 -24.70 -25.53 11.62
N GLU A 152 -24.70 -26.84 11.36
CA GLU A 152 -24.51 -27.86 12.39
C GLU A 152 -23.10 -27.80 13.01
N ALA A 153 -22.09 -27.46 12.20
CA ALA A 153 -20.71 -27.29 12.64
C ALA A 153 -20.52 -25.97 13.41
N LYS A 154 -21.16 -24.87 12.96
CA LYS A 154 -21.10 -23.56 13.63
C LYS A 154 -21.59 -23.63 15.09
N GLN A 155 -22.70 -24.35 15.31
CA GLN A 155 -23.32 -24.45 16.64
C GLN A 155 -22.54 -25.39 17.58
N ALA A 156 -21.96 -26.47 17.05
CA ALA A 156 -21.19 -27.43 17.83
C ALA A 156 -19.74 -26.97 18.12
N ALA A 157 -19.19 -26.10 17.27
CA ALA A 157 -17.79 -25.71 17.31
C ALA A 157 -17.52 -24.37 18.00
N GLY A 158 -18.47 -23.72 18.67
CA GLY A 158 -18.30 -22.37 19.25
C GLY A 158 -16.94 -22.11 19.94
N PRO A 159 -16.53 -22.91 20.95
CA PRO A 159 -15.21 -22.78 21.58
C PRO A 159 -14.02 -23.07 20.64
N LEU A 160 -14.18 -24.02 19.70
CA LEU A 160 -13.18 -24.36 18.69
C LEU A 160 -13.00 -23.24 17.66
N LEU A 161 -14.08 -22.58 17.25
CA LEU A 161 -14.08 -21.43 16.34
C LEU A 161 -13.38 -20.23 16.96
N GLN A 162 -13.60 -19.99 18.25
CA GLN A 162 -12.88 -18.94 18.97
C GLN A 162 -11.36 -19.24 19.01
N MET A 163 -10.98 -20.49 19.30
CA MET A 163 -9.57 -20.92 19.25
C MET A 163 -8.98 -20.78 17.85
N MET A 164 -9.72 -21.18 16.81
CA MET A 164 -9.30 -21.08 15.42
C MET A 164 -9.13 -19.62 14.96
N GLY A 165 -10.04 -18.72 15.36
CA GLY A 165 -9.92 -17.29 15.12
C GLY A 165 -8.68 -16.69 15.80
N GLN A 166 -8.38 -17.11 17.03
CA GLN A 166 -7.17 -16.67 17.73
C GLN A 166 -5.90 -17.20 17.05
N MET A 167 -5.89 -18.46 16.61
CA MET A 167 -4.78 -19.05 15.84
C MET A 167 -4.61 -18.36 14.48
N GLY A 168 -5.72 -18.04 13.79
CA GLY A 168 -5.73 -17.30 12.54
C GLY A 168 -5.15 -15.89 12.70
N GLY A 169 -5.53 -15.18 13.76
CA GLY A 169 -4.96 -13.87 14.08
C GLY A 169 -3.46 -13.92 14.42
N MET A 170 -2.98 -14.99 15.04
CA MET A 170 -1.54 -15.22 15.26
C MET A 170 -0.79 -15.57 13.96
N ALA A 171 -1.37 -16.41 13.10
CA ALA A 171 -0.79 -16.75 11.79
C ALA A 171 -0.70 -15.51 10.88
N PHE A 172 -1.77 -14.70 10.81
CA PHE A 172 -1.72 -13.44 10.06
C PHE A 172 -0.70 -12.48 10.68
N GLY A 173 -0.68 -12.35 12.01
CA GLY A 173 0.30 -11.52 12.72
C GLY A 173 1.74 -11.93 12.43
N SER A 174 2.04 -13.23 12.35
CA SER A 174 3.39 -13.71 12.04
C SER A 174 3.81 -13.44 10.60
N GLN A 175 2.92 -13.61 9.63
CA GLN A 175 3.17 -13.25 8.23
C GLN A 175 3.40 -11.75 8.09
N LEU A 176 2.54 -10.92 8.70
CA LEU A 176 2.69 -9.47 8.73
C LEU A 176 4.03 -9.06 9.36
N GLY A 177 4.43 -9.68 10.47
CA GLY A 177 5.70 -9.37 11.12
C GLY A 177 6.92 -9.63 10.23
N ASN A 178 6.94 -10.77 9.52
CA ASN A 178 8.01 -11.08 8.58
C ASN A 178 8.04 -10.10 7.40
N ALA A 179 6.87 -9.78 6.85
CA ALA A 179 6.76 -8.84 5.74
C ALA A 179 7.22 -7.43 6.15
N LEU A 180 6.80 -6.95 7.32
CA LEU A 180 7.24 -5.65 7.87
C LEU A 180 8.75 -5.59 8.11
N ALA A 181 9.38 -6.68 8.57
CA ALA A 181 10.84 -6.72 8.69
C ALA A 181 11.52 -6.58 7.32
N GLN A 182 11.04 -7.32 6.32
CA GLN A 182 11.60 -7.29 4.97
C GLN A 182 11.45 -5.88 4.37
N LEU A 183 10.27 -5.26 4.48
CA LEU A 183 10.04 -3.87 4.06
C LEU A 183 10.97 -2.90 4.76
N ALA A 184 11.00 -2.92 6.09
CA ALA A 184 11.79 -1.98 6.87
C ALA A 184 13.29 -2.06 6.55
N SER A 185 13.77 -3.24 6.15
CA SER A 185 15.17 -3.44 5.76
C SER A 185 15.56 -2.84 4.40
N GLU A 186 14.58 -2.47 3.59
CA GLU A 186 14.79 -1.97 2.23
C GLU A 186 14.22 -0.57 1.97
N MET A 187 13.21 -0.14 2.73
CA MET A 187 12.62 1.19 2.55
C MET A 187 13.66 2.29 2.74
N LEU A 188 13.69 3.25 1.83
CA LEU A 188 14.55 4.44 1.87
C LEU A 188 13.81 5.63 2.49
N THR A 189 12.48 5.64 2.39
CA THR A 189 11.62 6.74 2.86
C THR A 189 10.30 6.22 3.44
N SER A 190 9.52 7.09 4.10
CA SER A 190 8.20 6.74 4.64
C SER A 190 7.13 6.54 3.57
N THR A 191 7.28 7.13 2.38
CA THR A 191 6.24 7.15 1.34
C THR A 191 6.63 6.37 0.08
N GLU A 192 7.75 5.64 0.08
CA GLU A 192 8.33 5.02 -1.12
C GLU A 192 7.40 4.09 -1.92
N ILE A 193 6.40 3.49 -1.25
CA ILE A 193 5.40 2.61 -1.85
C ILE A 193 4.16 3.36 -2.37
N GLY A 194 4.19 4.69 -2.42
CA GLY A 194 3.05 5.53 -2.81
C GLY A 194 1.93 5.62 -1.76
N LEU A 195 2.18 5.20 -0.52
CA LEU A 195 1.22 5.30 0.59
C LEU A 195 1.77 6.16 1.74
N PRO A 196 0.95 7.01 2.37
CA PRO A 196 1.36 7.84 3.50
C PRO A 196 1.33 7.03 4.81
N LEU A 197 2.30 6.13 4.98
CA LEU A 197 2.37 5.22 6.13
C LEU A 197 2.73 5.91 7.45
N ALA A 198 3.52 6.99 7.37
CA ALA A 198 3.94 7.77 8.53
C ALA A 198 2.79 8.60 9.14
N PRO A 199 2.95 9.05 10.41
CA PRO A 199 2.07 10.06 10.98
C PRO A 199 1.96 11.29 10.07
N ALA A 200 0.79 11.94 10.05
CA ALA A 200 0.54 13.09 9.18
C ALA A 200 1.59 14.20 9.37
N GLY A 201 2.07 14.77 8.27
CA GLY A 201 3.10 15.82 8.26
C GLY A 201 4.50 15.34 8.61
N THR A 202 4.75 14.04 8.75
CA THR A 202 6.09 13.50 9.03
C THR A 202 6.73 13.00 7.73
N SER A 203 7.78 13.70 7.29
CA SER A 203 8.73 13.24 6.29
C SER A 203 9.83 12.42 6.96
N ALA A 204 9.99 11.16 6.56
CA ALA A 204 11.02 10.30 7.13
C ALA A 204 11.89 9.65 6.06
N LEU A 205 13.20 9.74 6.27
CA LEU A 205 14.21 9.05 5.46
C LEU A 205 14.92 8.01 6.32
N LEU A 206 15.46 6.96 5.71
CA LEU A 206 16.15 5.86 6.40
C LEU A 206 17.64 5.83 6.01
N PRO A 207 18.51 6.65 6.64
CA PRO A 207 19.85 6.88 6.14
C PRO A 207 20.72 5.62 6.07
N ALA A 208 20.56 4.67 6.99
CA ALA A 208 21.26 3.38 6.92
C ALA A 208 20.89 2.56 5.68
N ASN A 209 19.61 2.56 5.30
CA ASN A 209 19.15 1.88 4.08
C ASN A 209 19.61 2.66 2.84
N ILE A 210 19.64 3.99 2.91
CA ILE A 210 20.17 4.85 1.84
C ILE A 210 21.66 4.61 1.63
N GLU A 211 22.46 4.48 2.69
CA GLU A 211 23.88 4.13 2.61
C GLU A 211 24.07 2.80 1.89
N LYS A 212 23.32 1.76 2.28
CA LYS A 212 23.35 0.45 1.62
C LYS A 212 22.91 0.54 0.16
N PHE A 213 21.88 1.34 -0.14
CA PHE A 213 21.42 1.57 -1.51
C PHE A 213 22.46 2.32 -2.36
N ALA A 214 23.24 3.21 -1.76
CA ALA A 214 24.29 3.95 -2.44
C ALA A 214 25.50 3.08 -2.83
N GLU A 215 25.68 1.92 -2.20
CA GLU A 215 26.76 0.99 -2.51
C GLU A 215 26.70 0.56 -3.98
N GLY A 216 27.74 0.91 -4.75
CA GLY A 216 27.86 0.56 -6.16
C GLY A 216 27.21 1.52 -7.15
N LEU A 217 26.58 2.62 -6.71
CA LEU A 217 26.00 3.63 -7.61
C LEU A 217 27.02 4.65 -8.13
N GLU A 218 28.25 4.66 -7.62
CA GLU A 218 29.32 5.62 -7.98
C GLU A 218 28.90 7.11 -7.92
N LEU A 219 27.85 7.42 -7.12
CA LEU A 219 27.32 8.77 -6.92
C LEU A 219 27.57 9.25 -5.48
N PRO A 220 27.73 10.57 -5.26
CA PRO A 220 27.89 11.11 -3.92
C PRO A 220 26.66 10.84 -3.02
N ASN A 221 26.88 10.38 -1.79
CA ASN A 221 25.78 10.12 -0.83
C ASN A 221 24.89 11.35 -0.60
N SER A 222 25.45 12.56 -0.61
CA SER A 222 24.69 13.81 -0.47
C SER A 222 23.71 14.02 -1.62
N GLU A 223 24.09 13.67 -2.84
CA GLU A 223 23.25 13.80 -4.03
C GLU A 223 22.10 12.78 -3.99
N ILE A 224 22.41 11.52 -3.61
CA ILE A 224 21.41 10.48 -3.40
C ILE A 224 20.40 10.92 -2.32
N LEU A 225 20.91 11.44 -1.21
CA LEU A 225 20.08 11.87 -0.09
C LEU A 225 19.16 13.02 -0.49
N VAL A 226 19.65 14.05 -1.19
CA VAL A 226 18.84 15.18 -1.66
C VAL A 226 17.81 14.73 -2.69
N PHE A 227 18.16 13.84 -3.62
CA PHE A 227 17.22 13.28 -4.58
C PHE A 227 16.08 12.52 -3.89
N LEU A 228 16.40 11.67 -2.92
CA LEU A 228 15.38 10.93 -2.15
C LEU A 228 14.56 11.86 -1.25
N ALA A 229 15.17 12.91 -0.68
CA ALA A 229 14.46 13.92 0.09
C ALA A 229 13.48 14.70 -0.77
N ALA A 230 13.82 15.02 -2.03
CA ALA A 230 12.91 15.64 -2.99
C ALA A 230 11.72 14.74 -3.32
N ARG A 231 11.94 13.43 -3.49
CA ARG A 231 10.84 12.48 -3.68
C ARG A 231 9.92 12.41 -2.46
N GLU A 232 10.48 12.28 -1.26
CA GLU A 232 9.67 12.24 -0.03
C GLU A 232 8.91 13.56 0.15
N ALA A 233 9.55 14.71 -0.02
CA ALA A 233 8.91 16.03 0.09
C ALA A 233 7.77 16.19 -0.92
N ALA A 234 7.95 15.80 -2.20
CA ALA A 234 6.89 15.83 -3.19
C ALA A 234 5.67 14.98 -2.79
N HIS A 235 5.88 13.76 -2.26
CA HIS A 235 4.77 12.97 -1.71
C HIS A 235 4.06 13.69 -0.56
N GLN A 236 4.81 14.30 0.36
CA GLN A 236 4.24 15.02 1.49
C GLN A 236 3.42 16.24 1.02
N ARG A 237 3.88 16.99 0.02
CA ARG A 237 3.10 18.07 -0.62
C ARG A 237 1.77 17.54 -1.12
N LEU A 238 1.79 16.44 -1.87
CA LEU A 238 0.57 15.85 -2.42
C LEU A 238 -0.38 15.35 -1.31
N PHE A 239 0.09 14.53 -0.37
CA PHE A 239 -0.78 13.97 0.67
C PHE A 239 -1.30 14.99 1.69
N THR A 240 -0.59 16.12 1.88
CA THR A 240 -1.03 17.20 2.75
C THR A 240 -2.06 18.10 2.05
N HIS A 241 -1.91 18.36 0.75
CA HIS A 241 -2.76 19.32 0.02
C HIS A 241 -3.89 18.68 -0.79
N VAL A 242 -3.90 17.36 -0.94
CA VAL A 242 -4.98 16.60 -1.60
C VAL A 242 -5.74 15.75 -0.57
N PRO A 243 -6.72 16.33 0.16
CA PRO A 243 -7.33 15.70 1.33
C PRO A 243 -8.10 14.41 1.01
N TRP A 244 -8.65 14.29 -0.20
CA TRP A 244 -9.39 13.10 -0.63
C TRP A 244 -8.48 11.90 -0.92
N LEU A 245 -7.21 12.12 -1.26
CA LEU A 245 -6.30 11.08 -1.77
C LEU A 245 -6.06 9.98 -0.73
N ARG A 246 -5.76 10.36 0.51
CA ARG A 246 -5.52 9.40 1.60
C ARG A 246 -6.76 8.54 1.84
N GLN A 247 -7.94 9.17 1.92
CA GLN A 247 -9.19 8.46 2.15
C GLN A 247 -9.52 7.53 0.99
N ARG A 248 -9.32 7.97 -0.25
CA ARG A 248 -9.57 7.16 -1.45
C ARG A 248 -8.66 5.94 -1.54
N LEU A 249 -7.38 6.08 -1.23
CA LEU A 249 -6.44 4.94 -1.17
C LEU A 249 -6.91 3.89 -0.15
N LEU A 250 -7.26 4.33 1.06
CA LEU A 250 -7.77 3.44 2.12
C LEU A 250 -9.09 2.78 1.72
N ALA A 251 -10.03 3.56 1.18
CA ALA A 251 -11.33 3.06 0.72
C ALA A 251 -11.19 2.02 -0.40
N THR A 252 -10.21 2.17 -1.29
CA THR A 252 -9.99 1.19 -2.37
C THR A 252 -9.46 -0.15 -1.83
N VAL A 253 -8.65 -0.11 -0.76
CA VAL A 253 -8.21 -1.32 -0.04
C VAL A 253 -9.39 -1.98 0.69
N GLU A 254 -10.27 -1.17 1.29
CA GLU A 254 -11.51 -1.69 1.89
C GLU A 254 -12.44 -2.30 0.84
N GLU A 255 -12.67 -1.66 -0.31
CA GLU A 255 -13.46 -2.20 -1.43
C GLU A 255 -12.90 -3.54 -1.90
N PHE A 256 -11.58 -3.63 -2.04
CA PHE A 256 -10.90 -4.89 -2.35
C PHE A 256 -11.15 -5.96 -1.28
N ALA A 257 -11.03 -5.59 0.00
CA ALA A 257 -11.27 -6.50 1.10
C ALA A 257 -12.70 -7.03 1.09
N HIS A 258 -13.72 -6.20 0.89
CA HIS A 258 -15.13 -6.62 0.85
C HIS A 258 -15.42 -7.65 -0.25
N GLY A 259 -14.67 -7.62 -1.35
CA GLY A 259 -14.83 -8.59 -2.42
C GLY A 259 -14.25 -9.97 -2.13
N ILE A 260 -13.57 -10.18 -0.98
CA ILE A 260 -13.03 -11.49 -0.59
C ILE A 260 -14.19 -12.42 -0.28
N SER A 261 -14.33 -13.46 -1.10
CA SER A 261 -15.28 -14.55 -0.93
C SER A 261 -14.57 -15.90 -1.04
N VAL A 262 -14.95 -16.87 -0.21
CA VAL A 262 -14.48 -18.25 -0.35
C VAL A 262 -15.40 -18.98 -1.34
N ASP A 263 -14.81 -19.71 -2.28
CA ASP A 263 -15.56 -20.55 -3.22
C ASP A 263 -16.20 -21.73 -2.46
N THR A 264 -17.50 -21.60 -2.17
CA THR A 264 -18.28 -22.63 -1.48
C THR A 264 -18.37 -23.93 -2.28
N SER A 265 -18.27 -23.86 -3.61
CA SER A 265 -18.29 -25.05 -4.47
C SER A 265 -16.99 -25.86 -4.36
N ALA A 266 -15.85 -25.17 -4.21
CA ALA A 266 -14.56 -25.80 -3.94
C ALA A 266 -14.58 -26.52 -2.57
N LEU A 267 -15.15 -25.87 -1.55
CA LEU A 267 -15.39 -26.42 -0.21
C LEU A 267 -16.31 -27.65 -0.22
N GLU A 268 -17.42 -27.62 -0.97
CA GLU A 268 -18.31 -28.78 -1.13
C GLU A 268 -17.57 -29.96 -1.80
N SER A 269 -16.75 -29.68 -2.81
CA SER A 269 -15.92 -30.72 -3.46
C SER A 269 -14.87 -31.31 -2.50
N LEU A 270 -14.34 -30.48 -1.61
CA LEU A 270 -13.37 -30.86 -0.58
C LEU A 270 -14.03 -31.67 0.53
N ALA A 271 -15.20 -31.26 1.01
CA ALA A 271 -15.99 -31.99 2.01
C ALA A 271 -16.36 -33.39 1.52
N GLY A 272 -16.58 -33.58 0.21
CA GLY A 272 -16.78 -34.90 -0.39
C GLY A 272 -15.52 -35.77 -0.50
N ARG A 273 -14.32 -35.20 -0.28
CA ARG A 273 -13.00 -35.86 -0.40
C ARG A 273 -12.29 -36.04 0.95
N ILE A 274 -12.65 -35.26 1.96
CA ILE A 274 -12.11 -35.37 3.31
C ILE A 274 -12.72 -36.61 3.97
N ASP A 275 -11.87 -37.56 4.35
CA ASP A 275 -12.27 -38.70 5.18
C ASP A 275 -12.13 -38.31 6.66
N PRO A 276 -13.22 -38.19 7.43
CA PRO A 276 -13.16 -37.82 8.85
C PRO A 276 -12.37 -38.80 9.72
N ALA A 277 -12.14 -40.03 9.24
CA ALA A 277 -11.34 -41.04 9.92
C ALA A 277 -9.84 -40.93 9.61
N ASN A 278 -9.43 -40.09 8.66
CA ASN A 278 -8.04 -39.95 8.23
C ASN A 278 -7.53 -38.50 8.41
N PRO A 279 -6.77 -38.22 9.49
CA PRO A 279 -6.19 -36.90 9.76
C PRO A 279 -5.30 -36.37 8.64
N ALA A 280 -4.64 -37.25 7.87
CA ALA A 280 -3.77 -36.85 6.77
C ALA A 280 -4.57 -36.26 5.58
N SER A 281 -5.83 -36.66 5.40
CA SER A 281 -6.69 -36.11 4.34
C SER A 281 -7.06 -34.64 4.58
N ILE A 282 -7.11 -34.21 5.85
CA ILE A 282 -7.34 -32.82 6.25
C ILE A 282 -6.10 -31.98 5.97
N GLU A 283 -4.90 -32.51 6.24
CA GLU A 283 -3.63 -31.82 5.96
C GLU A 283 -3.40 -31.65 4.45
N GLU A 284 -3.72 -32.67 3.65
CA GLU A 284 -3.65 -32.61 2.19
C GLU A 284 -4.69 -31.64 1.59
N ALA A 285 -5.90 -31.61 2.15
CA ALA A 285 -6.94 -30.65 1.80
C ALA A 285 -6.50 -29.20 2.06
N MET A 286 -5.92 -28.91 3.23
CA MET A 286 -5.45 -27.57 3.60
C MET A 286 -4.26 -27.10 2.76
N SER A 287 -3.42 -28.01 2.30
CA SER A 287 -2.24 -27.71 1.47
C SER A 287 -2.54 -27.67 -0.05
N SER A 288 -3.75 -28.04 -0.46
CA SER A 288 -4.14 -28.15 -1.88
C SER A 288 -4.38 -26.82 -2.61
N GLY A 289 -4.40 -25.68 -1.91
CA GLY A 289 -4.71 -24.36 -2.48
C GLY A 289 -6.17 -24.17 -2.91
N LEU A 290 -7.00 -25.21 -2.86
CA LEU A 290 -8.44 -25.15 -3.21
C LEU A 290 -9.29 -24.29 -2.25
N LEU A 291 -8.73 -23.93 -1.09
CA LEU A 291 -9.35 -23.05 -0.11
C LEU A 291 -8.84 -21.59 -0.21
N GLU A 292 -7.99 -21.29 -1.20
CA GLU A 292 -7.56 -19.91 -1.44
C GLU A 292 -8.74 -19.09 -1.98
N PRO A 293 -9.02 -17.90 -1.43
CA PRO A 293 -10.05 -17.02 -1.94
C PRO A 293 -9.85 -16.71 -3.43
N GLN A 294 -10.91 -16.85 -4.23
CA GLN A 294 -10.84 -16.53 -5.66
C GLN A 294 -10.96 -15.02 -5.87
N THR A 295 -10.27 -14.50 -6.89
CA THR A 295 -10.37 -13.08 -7.25
C THR A 295 -11.64 -12.80 -8.06
N THR A 296 -12.58 -12.06 -7.46
CA THR A 296 -13.84 -11.64 -8.11
C THR A 296 -13.62 -10.52 -9.12
N GLU A 297 -14.57 -10.26 -10.02
CA GLU A 297 -14.48 -9.14 -10.98
C GLU A 297 -14.50 -7.79 -10.26
N GLU A 298 -15.24 -7.69 -9.16
CA GLU A 298 -15.25 -6.54 -8.27
C GLU A 298 -13.88 -6.30 -7.64
N GLN A 299 -13.21 -7.36 -7.16
CA GLN A 299 -11.84 -7.27 -6.64
C GLN A 299 -10.84 -6.84 -7.71
N LYS A 300 -10.96 -7.39 -8.92
CA LYS A 300 -10.11 -6.97 -10.05
C LYS A 300 -10.35 -5.51 -10.42
N ALA A 301 -11.58 -5.02 -10.34
CA ALA A 301 -11.90 -3.61 -10.59
C ALA A 301 -11.34 -2.69 -9.49
N ALA A 302 -11.52 -3.05 -8.22
CA ALA A 302 -10.94 -2.32 -7.08
C ALA A 302 -9.40 -2.29 -7.18
N LEU A 303 -8.79 -3.42 -7.53
CA LEU A 303 -7.35 -3.53 -7.77
C LEU A 303 -6.88 -2.57 -8.87
N ARG A 304 -7.52 -2.61 -10.04
CA ARG A 304 -7.16 -1.72 -11.16
C ARG A 304 -7.24 -0.25 -10.75
N ARG A 305 -8.23 0.14 -9.94
CA ARG A 305 -8.35 1.50 -9.40
C ARG A 305 -7.20 1.85 -8.47
N LEU A 306 -6.84 0.94 -7.55
CA LEU A 306 -5.72 1.14 -6.62
C LEU A 306 -4.40 1.28 -7.37
N GLU A 307 -4.13 0.38 -8.32
CA GLU A 307 -2.94 0.41 -9.17
C GLU A 307 -2.85 1.72 -9.96
N THR A 308 -3.96 2.15 -10.57
CA THR A 308 -4.02 3.41 -11.33
C THR A 308 -3.73 4.60 -10.42
N LEU A 309 -4.35 4.66 -9.24
CA LEU A 309 -4.15 5.77 -8.32
C LEU A 309 -2.71 5.84 -7.79
N LEU A 310 -2.13 4.69 -7.42
CA LEU A 310 -0.71 4.60 -7.01
C LEU A 310 0.22 4.99 -8.16
N ALA A 311 -0.06 4.54 -9.38
CA ALA A 311 0.70 4.92 -10.57
C ALA A 311 0.64 6.43 -10.81
N LEU A 312 -0.53 7.05 -10.67
CA LEU A 312 -0.71 8.50 -10.82
C LEU A 312 0.07 9.29 -9.77
N VAL A 313 0.03 8.88 -8.50
CA VAL A 313 0.83 9.49 -7.43
C VAL A 313 2.31 9.43 -7.77
N GLU A 314 2.81 8.24 -8.11
CA GLU A 314 4.23 8.02 -8.40
C GLU A 314 4.69 8.73 -9.68
N GLY A 315 3.84 8.76 -10.71
CA GLY A 315 4.12 9.45 -11.96
C GLY A 315 4.19 10.96 -11.78
N TRP A 316 3.32 11.53 -10.94
CA TRP A 316 3.35 12.96 -10.63
C TRP A 316 4.62 13.33 -9.86
N VAL A 317 4.96 12.55 -8.82
CA VAL A 317 6.20 12.76 -8.05
C VAL A 317 7.43 12.65 -8.94
N ASP A 318 7.46 11.67 -9.84
CA ASP A 318 8.57 11.47 -10.77
C ASP A 318 8.78 12.67 -11.70
N VAL A 319 7.72 13.27 -12.22
CA VAL A 319 7.79 14.47 -13.07
C VAL A 319 8.21 15.70 -12.28
N VAL A 320 7.57 15.96 -11.14
CA VAL A 320 7.86 17.11 -10.27
C VAL A 320 9.30 17.10 -9.78
N VAL A 321 9.79 15.93 -9.35
CA VAL A 321 11.17 15.80 -8.86
C VAL A 321 12.16 15.96 -10.01
N ALA A 322 11.88 15.37 -11.18
CA ALA A 322 12.75 15.53 -12.35
C ALA A 322 12.88 17.00 -12.75
N GLU A 323 11.78 17.75 -12.74
CA GLU A 323 11.77 19.20 -13.00
C GLU A 323 12.51 20.00 -11.91
N ALA A 324 12.31 19.65 -10.64
CA ALA A 324 12.96 20.33 -9.51
C ALA A 324 14.47 20.11 -9.45
N VAL A 325 14.97 18.91 -9.76
CA VAL A 325 16.37 18.54 -9.50
C VAL A 325 17.21 18.30 -10.75
N GLY A 326 16.60 18.15 -11.93
CA GLY A 326 17.27 17.73 -13.16
C GLY A 326 18.49 18.58 -13.54
N ASP A 327 18.35 19.92 -13.51
CA ASP A 327 19.45 20.84 -13.84
C ASP A 327 20.44 21.08 -12.68
N ARG A 328 20.12 20.56 -11.48
CA ARG A 328 20.83 20.86 -10.24
C ARG A 328 21.66 19.67 -9.73
N LEU A 329 21.22 18.45 -10.01
CA LEU A 329 21.87 17.20 -9.63
C LEU A 329 22.29 16.43 -10.89
N PRO A 330 23.59 16.41 -11.24
CA PRO A 330 24.09 15.74 -12.45
C PRO A 330 23.71 14.25 -12.56
N GLY A 331 23.58 13.55 -11.45
CA GLY A 331 23.19 12.15 -11.33
C GLY A 331 21.68 11.92 -11.18
N ALA A 332 20.84 12.95 -11.28
CA ALA A 332 19.38 12.82 -11.14
C ALA A 332 18.77 11.77 -12.07
N ASP A 333 19.12 11.80 -13.35
CA ASP A 333 18.60 10.85 -14.34
C ASP A 333 19.06 9.41 -14.05
N ALA A 334 20.32 9.25 -13.61
CA ALA A 334 20.86 7.95 -13.22
C ALA A 334 20.13 7.39 -11.98
N LEU A 335 19.84 8.24 -10.99
CA LEU A 335 19.09 7.85 -9.79
C LEU A 335 17.64 7.51 -10.11
N ARG A 336 17.00 8.30 -10.98
CA ARG A 336 15.65 8.05 -11.47
C ARG A 336 15.55 6.71 -12.18
N GLU A 337 16.49 6.41 -13.07
CA GLU A 337 16.58 5.12 -13.75
C GLU A 337 16.86 3.96 -12.78
N THR A 338 17.73 4.18 -11.78
CA THR A 338 18.05 3.17 -10.75
C THR A 338 16.82 2.79 -9.93
N LEU A 339 16.06 3.78 -9.42
CA LEU A 339 14.81 3.53 -8.69
C LEU A 339 13.78 2.83 -9.59
N ARG A 340 13.68 3.22 -10.86
CA ARG A 340 12.78 2.60 -11.82
C ARG A 340 13.10 1.12 -12.04
N ARG A 341 14.39 0.74 -12.07
CA ARG A 341 14.82 -0.67 -12.18
C ARG A 341 14.49 -1.43 -10.91
N ARG A 342 14.80 -0.86 -9.75
CA ARG A 342 14.52 -1.47 -8.45
C ARG A 342 13.04 -1.82 -8.26
N ARG A 343 12.14 -0.96 -8.75
CA ARG A 343 10.70 -1.24 -8.78
C ARG A 343 10.31 -2.28 -9.83
N ALA A 344 10.93 -2.25 -11.01
CA ALA A 344 10.64 -3.20 -12.08
C ALA A 344 11.06 -4.65 -11.77
N THR A 345 12.04 -4.86 -10.90
CA THR A 345 12.51 -6.19 -10.49
C THR A 345 11.67 -6.84 -9.39
N GLY A 346 10.64 -6.15 -8.89
CA GLY A 346 9.77 -6.66 -7.82
C GLY A 346 10.45 -6.73 -6.47
N GLY A 347 10.54 -5.58 -5.79
CA GLY A 347 11.13 -5.48 -4.45
C GLY A 347 10.22 -6.07 -3.34
N PRO A 348 10.70 -6.14 -2.09
CA PRO A 348 9.91 -6.61 -0.95
C PRO A 348 8.60 -5.87 -0.72
N ALA A 349 8.52 -4.61 -1.17
CA ALA A 349 7.28 -3.84 -1.26
C ALA A 349 6.18 -4.65 -1.96
N GLU A 350 6.46 -5.04 -3.19
CA GLU A 350 5.54 -5.82 -4.03
C GLU A 350 5.26 -7.19 -3.40
N GLN A 351 6.28 -7.88 -2.91
CA GLN A 351 6.11 -9.19 -2.25
C GLN A 351 5.27 -9.11 -0.97
N THR A 352 5.37 -8.01 -0.21
CA THR A 352 4.60 -7.82 1.03
C THR A 352 3.14 -7.54 0.72
N PHE A 353 2.84 -6.67 -0.26
CA PHE A 353 1.47 -6.49 -0.73
C PHE A 353 0.91 -7.75 -1.39
N ALA A 354 1.76 -8.53 -2.08
CA ALA A 354 1.39 -9.84 -2.61
C ALA A 354 1.00 -10.81 -1.50
N THR A 355 1.75 -10.84 -0.41
CA THR A 355 1.50 -11.73 0.72
C THR A 355 0.29 -11.28 1.56
N LEU A 356 0.13 -9.98 1.79
CA LEU A 356 -0.90 -9.43 2.69
C LEU A 356 -2.26 -9.22 2.02
N VAL A 357 -2.26 -8.93 0.73
CA VAL A 357 -3.46 -8.54 -0.03
C VAL A 357 -3.68 -9.45 -1.24
N GLY A 358 -2.73 -10.33 -1.59
CA GLY A 358 -2.83 -11.20 -2.77
C GLY A 358 -2.45 -10.50 -4.07
N LEU A 359 -1.71 -9.39 -4.02
CA LEU A 359 -1.52 -8.46 -5.13
C LEU A 359 -0.06 -8.21 -5.55
N GLU A 360 0.22 -8.34 -6.85
CA GLU A 360 1.45 -7.84 -7.50
C GLU A 360 1.20 -6.44 -8.08
N LEU A 361 1.88 -5.42 -7.55
CA LEU A 361 1.81 -4.05 -8.08
C LEU A 361 2.60 -3.95 -9.39
N ARG A 362 1.91 -3.82 -10.53
CA ARG A 362 2.56 -3.81 -11.84
C ARG A 362 3.39 -2.54 -12.11
N PRO A 363 4.72 -2.64 -12.33
CA PRO A 363 5.60 -1.48 -12.56
C PRO A 363 5.34 -0.70 -13.86
N ARG A 364 4.56 -1.25 -14.81
CA ARG A 364 4.32 -0.63 -16.13
C ARG A 364 3.50 0.65 -16.04
N ARG A 365 2.39 0.64 -15.28
CA ARG A 365 1.45 1.76 -15.18
C ARG A 365 2.10 3.04 -14.61
N MET A 366 3.14 2.90 -13.77
CA MET A 366 3.88 4.06 -13.26
C MET A 366 4.57 4.86 -14.37
N ARG A 367 5.12 4.19 -15.40
CA ARG A 367 5.77 4.90 -16.52
C ARG A 367 4.75 5.63 -17.37
N ASP A 368 3.61 4.98 -17.63
CA ASP A 368 2.51 5.53 -18.41
C ASP A 368 1.97 6.80 -17.72
N ALA A 369 1.84 6.76 -16.38
CA ALA A 369 1.48 7.91 -15.57
C ALA A 369 2.51 9.05 -15.64
N SER A 370 3.82 8.77 -15.50
CA SER A 370 4.86 9.80 -15.66
C SER A 370 4.78 10.48 -17.03
N ASN A 371 4.54 9.70 -18.09
CA ASN A 371 4.42 10.23 -19.45
C ASN A 371 3.19 11.15 -19.58
N LEU A 372 2.04 10.74 -19.02
CA LEU A 372 0.84 11.55 -19.00
C LEU A 372 1.06 12.87 -18.25
N TRP A 373 1.62 12.83 -17.03
CA TRP A 373 1.87 14.03 -16.23
C TRP A 373 2.84 14.99 -16.91
N LYS A 374 3.89 14.45 -17.54
CA LYS A 374 4.84 15.25 -18.32
C LYS A 374 4.13 15.91 -19.49
N LEU A 375 3.32 15.18 -20.24
CA LEU A 375 2.60 15.71 -21.39
C LEU A 375 1.62 16.84 -21.00
N VAL A 376 0.88 16.67 -19.90
CA VAL A 376 -0.03 17.70 -19.38
C VAL A 376 0.76 18.93 -18.95
N GLY A 377 1.88 18.77 -18.23
CA GLY A 377 2.75 19.87 -17.83
C GLY A 377 3.36 20.61 -19.02
N ASP A 378 3.91 19.88 -20.00
CA ASP A 378 4.54 20.45 -21.19
C ASP A 378 3.53 21.23 -22.06
N ARG A 379 2.27 20.80 -22.14
CA ARG A 379 1.23 21.46 -22.95
C ARG A 379 0.51 22.60 -22.24
N HIS A 380 0.19 22.43 -20.95
CA HIS A 380 -0.76 23.29 -20.24
C HIS A 380 -0.18 23.99 -19.01
N GLY A 381 1.09 23.72 -18.68
CA GLY A 381 1.77 24.30 -17.53
C GLY A 381 1.50 23.58 -16.21
N THR A 382 2.29 23.95 -15.20
CA THR A 382 2.32 23.36 -13.87
C THR A 382 1.01 23.54 -13.11
N GLU A 383 0.36 24.69 -13.23
CA GLU A 383 -0.91 25.00 -12.56
C GLU A 383 -2.04 24.07 -13.02
N LYS A 384 -2.13 23.82 -14.33
CA LYS A 384 -3.15 22.90 -14.88
C LYS A 384 -2.83 21.46 -14.53
N ARG A 385 -1.56 21.06 -14.62
CA ARG A 385 -1.11 19.71 -14.21
C ARG A 385 -1.48 19.44 -12.76
N ASP A 386 -1.08 20.29 -11.84
CA ASP A 386 -1.30 20.07 -10.42
C ASP A 386 -2.77 20.29 -10.03
N GLY A 387 -3.48 21.17 -10.74
CA GLY A 387 -4.91 21.41 -10.55
C GLY A 387 -5.80 20.18 -10.75
N LEU A 388 -5.36 19.17 -11.50
CA LEU A 388 -6.13 17.92 -11.69
C LEU A 388 -6.37 17.17 -10.38
N TRP A 389 -5.54 17.36 -9.37
CA TRP A 389 -5.73 16.77 -8.06
C TRP A 389 -6.81 17.46 -7.21
N SER A 390 -7.40 18.57 -7.67
CA SER A 390 -8.41 19.30 -6.89
C SER A 390 -9.68 18.49 -6.62
N HIS A 391 -10.00 17.53 -7.49
CA HIS A 391 -11.17 16.67 -7.33
C HIS A 391 -10.92 15.26 -7.92
N PRO A 392 -11.38 14.18 -7.27
CA PRO A 392 -11.19 12.81 -7.77
C PRO A 392 -11.71 12.57 -9.20
N ASP A 393 -12.78 13.26 -9.60
CA ASP A 393 -13.39 13.09 -10.94
C ASP A 393 -12.55 13.70 -12.08
N LEU A 394 -11.55 14.53 -11.76
CA LEU A 394 -10.63 15.10 -12.74
C LEU A 394 -9.42 14.19 -12.99
N MET A 395 -9.25 13.16 -12.17
CA MET A 395 -8.09 12.27 -12.26
C MET A 395 -8.15 11.42 -13.53
N PRO A 396 -6.99 11.18 -14.19
CA PRO A 396 -6.93 10.23 -15.28
C PRO A 396 -7.37 8.84 -14.84
N THR A 397 -8.02 8.13 -15.75
CA THR A 397 -8.39 6.73 -15.59
C THR A 397 -7.30 5.80 -16.15
N ALA A 398 -7.50 4.49 -15.99
CA ALA A 398 -6.58 3.51 -16.58
C ALA A 398 -6.53 3.58 -18.12
N GLU A 399 -7.63 3.97 -18.77
CA GLU A 399 -7.74 4.16 -20.22
C GLU A 399 -6.98 5.42 -20.65
N ASP A 400 -7.06 6.49 -19.86
CA ASP A 400 -6.30 7.72 -20.12
C ASP A 400 -4.78 7.51 -20.04
N LEU A 401 -4.31 6.56 -19.21
CA LEU A 401 -2.91 6.15 -19.20
C LEU A 401 -2.48 5.44 -20.49
N ASP A 402 -3.41 4.74 -21.16
CA ASP A 402 -3.17 4.07 -22.43
C ASP A 402 -3.23 5.09 -23.60
N GLU A 403 -4.03 6.16 -23.46
CA GLU A 403 -4.23 7.24 -24.45
C GLU A 403 -3.91 8.64 -23.87
N PRO A 404 -2.64 8.93 -23.50
CA PRO A 404 -2.29 10.15 -22.76
C PRO A 404 -2.46 11.44 -23.57
N ILE A 405 -2.39 11.37 -24.91
CA ILE A 405 -2.57 12.53 -25.80
C ILE A 405 -4.01 13.02 -25.74
N ASP A 406 -4.97 12.11 -25.84
CA ASP A 406 -6.40 12.40 -25.84
C ASP A 406 -6.82 12.98 -24.48
N PHE A 407 -6.27 12.45 -23.38
CA PHE A 407 -6.43 13.05 -22.05
C PHE A 407 -5.90 14.48 -22.01
N ALA A 408 -4.66 14.71 -22.46
CA ALA A 408 -4.06 16.04 -22.43
C ALA A 408 -4.85 17.04 -23.28
N ASP A 409 -5.37 16.65 -24.44
CA ASP A 409 -6.21 17.53 -25.26
C ASP A 409 -7.55 17.85 -24.59
N ARG A 410 -8.15 16.86 -23.91
CA ARG A 410 -9.37 17.06 -23.12
C ARG A 410 -9.17 18.05 -21.98
N VAL A 411 -8.06 17.97 -21.24
CA VAL A 411 -7.73 18.92 -20.16
C VAL A 411 -7.62 20.36 -20.66
N GLY A 412 -7.05 20.56 -21.85
CA GLY A 412 -6.98 21.88 -22.49
C GLY A 412 -8.35 22.44 -22.87
N SER A 413 -9.26 21.57 -23.33
CA SER A 413 -10.62 21.96 -23.71
C SER A 413 -11.56 22.20 -22.52
N ALA A 414 -11.39 21.51 -21.39
CA ALA A 414 -12.24 21.69 -20.21
C ALA A 414 -12.12 23.10 -19.59
N GLY A 415 -10.99 23.78 -19.82
CA GLY A 415 -10.79 25.18 -19.43
C GLY A 415 -11.58 26.19 -20.29
N SER A 416 -12.13 25.82 -21.45
CA SER A 416 -12.93 26.72 -22.28
C SER A 416 -14.40 26.79 -21.86
N ILE A 417 -14.81 26.04 -20.84
CA ILE A 417 -16.17 26.11 -20.27
C ILE A 417 -16.29 27.28 -19.28
N ASP A 418 -15.21 27.72 -18.64
CA ASP A 418 -15.19 28.96 -17.84
C ASP A 418 -15.32 30.23 -18.69
N ASP A 419 -15.09 30.14 -20.01
CA ASP A 419 -15.36 31.22 -20.98
C ASP A 419 -16.81 31.21 -21.51
N LEU A 420 -17.61 30.18 -21.17
CA LEU A 420 -19.04 30.18 -21.43
C LEU A 420 -19.73 30.78 -20.21
N ASP A 421 -19.97 32.09 -20.26
CA ASP A 421 -20.84 32.76 -19.29
C ASP A 421 -22.22 32.05 -19.30
N PRO A 422 -22.54 31.25 -18.26
CA PRO A 422 -23.75 30.45 -18.24
C PRO A 422 -25.01 31.33 -18.25
N ILE A 423 -24.88 32.56 -17.76
CA ILE A 423 -25.94 33.57 -17.78
C ILE A 423 -26.15 34.05 -19.21
N ALA A 424 -25.07 34.31 -19.97
CA ALA A 424 -25.18 34.71 -21.38
C ALA A 424 -25.77 33.60 -22.28
N GLU A 425 -25.62 32.32 -21.90
CA GLU A 425 -26.25 31.20 -22.61
C GLU A 425 -27.73 31.02 -22.24
N LEU A 426 -28.08 31.20 -20.96
CA LEU A 426 -29.47 31.27 -20.52
C LEU A 426 -30.21 32.45 -21.15
N GLU A 427 -29.61 33.63 -21.19
CA GLU A 427 -30.18 34.83 -21.84
C GLU A 427 -30.38 34.62 -23.34
N ARG A 428 -29.44 33.96 -24.04
CA ARG A 428 -29.61 33.59 -25.46
C ARG A 428 -30.78 32.63 -25.67
N THR A 429 -30.95 31.68 -24.75
CA THR A 429 -32.03 30.69 -24.82
C THR A 429 -33.38 31.33 -24.50
N GLU A 430 -33.46 32.18 -23.48
CA GLU A 430 -34.67 32.94 -23.13
C GLU A 430 -35.07 33.92 -24.25
N GLN A 431 -34.12 34.59 -24.89
CA GLN A 431 -34.39 35.47 -26.03
C GLN A 431 -34.91 34.69 -27.24
N ALA A 432 -34.37 33.51 -27.52
CA ALA A 432 -34.87 32.63 -28.58
C ALA A 432 -36.30 32.14 -28.27
N GLU A 433 -36.59 31.74 -27.04
CA GLU A 433 -37.93 31.34 -26.61
C GLU A 433 -38.94 32.51 -26.65
N GLN A 434 -38.53 33.73 -26.30
CA GLN A 434 -39.35 34.93 -26.42
C GLN A 434 -39.61 35.33 -27.88
N ALA A 435 -38.61 35.16 -28.75
CA ALA A 435 -38.78 35.36 -30.20
C ALA A 435 -39.77 34.34 -30.79
N GLU A 436 -39.64 33.06 -30.44
CA GLU A 436 -40.59 32.02 -30.86
C GLU A 436 -42.01 32.25 -30.32
N ARG A 437 -42.15 32.72 -29.07
CA ARG A 437 -43.47 33.07 -28.50
C ARG A 437 -44.11 34.24 -29.23
N SER A 438 -43.33 35.28 -29.53
CA SER A 438 -43.83 36.47 -30.21
C SER A 438 -44.11 36.25 -31.71
N GLU A 439 -43.48 35.26 -32.34
CA GLU A 439 -43.88 34.78 -33.67
C GLU A 439 -45.18 33.96 -33.62
N ARG A 440 -45.37 33.10 -32.61
CA ARG A 440 -46.61 32.34 -32.42
C ARG A 440 -47.83 33.23 -32.13
N GLU A 441 -47.65 34.34 -31.41
CA GLU A 441 -48.73 35.32 -31.15
C GLU A 441 -49.09 36.16 -32.40
N LYS A 442 -48.21 36.24 -33.41
CA LYS A 442 -48.50 36.96 -34.67
C LYS A 442 -49.20 36.10 -35.71
N ASP A 443 -49.07 34.78 -35.62
CA ASP A 443 -49.73 33.81 -36.49
C ASP A 443 -51.14 33.40 -36.00
N GLU A 444 -51.62 33.96 -34.88
CA GLU A 444 -52.99 33.75 -34.40
C GLU A 444 -53.97 34.67 -35.17
N PRO A 445 -54.87 34.14 -36.02
CA PRO A 445 -55.80 34.97 -36.78
C PRO A 445 -56.85 35.60 -35.84
N PRO A 446 -57.31 36.84 -36.11
CA PRO A 446 -58.27 37.51 -35.25
C PRO A 446 -59.57 36.70 -35.20
N SER A 447 -60.02 36.39 -33.98
CA SER A 447 -61.29 35.71 -33.73
C SER A 447 -62.46 36.56 -34.25
N GLU A 448 -63.09 36.09 -35.32
CA GLU A 448 -64.45 36.51 -35.69
C GLU A 448 -65.44 35.98 -34.63
N GLU A 449 -65.78 36.79 -33.63
CA GLU A 449 -67.03 36.64 -32.89
C GLU A 449 -68.09 37.59 -33.46
N GLY A 450 -69.09 36.97 -34.09
CA GLY A 450 -70.11 37.62 -34.89
C GLY A 450 -71.28 38.21 -34.13
N GLY A 451 -72.14 38.90 -34.87
CA GLY A 451 -73.43 39.38 -34.38
C GLY A 451 -74.34 39.88 -35.50
N LYS A 452 -75.10 38.98 -36.13
CA LYS A 452 -76.39 39.30 -36.76
C LYS A 452 -77.50 38.59 -35.99
N GLN A 453 -78.34 39.35 -35.29
CA GLN A 453 -79.76 39.06 -35.09
C GLN A 453 -80.52 40.36 -34.77
N SER A 454 -80.89 41.11 -35.82
CA SER A 454 -82.23 41.66 -36.11
C SER A 454 -82.15 42.60 -37.32
#